data_AF-A0A0D3KLF4-F1
#
_entry.id   AF-A0A0D3KLF4-F1
#
_cell.length_a   1.000
_cell.length_b   1.000
_cell.length_c   1.000
_cell.angle_alpha   90.00
_cell.angle_beta   90.00
_cell.angle_gamma   90.00
#
_symmetry.space_group_name_H-M   'P 1'
#
loop_
_entity.id
_entity.type
_entity.pdbx_description
1 polymer ?
#
loop_
_entity_poly.entity_id
_entity_poly.type
_entity_poly.pdbx_seq_one_letter_code
_entity_poly.pdbx_strand_id
1 'polypeptide(L)'
;MGCSSSKPDATAAQKQAGAPEQAGPPDADTKDTRAAAAKDAFATVDKSGDGKVSMPEAKKALEAAFPKLGKYVAKAFLASDDDGSFYLDREEYEAVHACLASFAAVDTSADGKVSVMEAKAALAAEFAAVTIPTTFFLTSDADGDFYLSLPELVGLRQSVAAYADADKSGDGKISMPEAKKLLVARFPRRANTVAEFFLAADETKDFYLSLVEFSSLMRTFASFTKADRSGDGKVSLPEAKKAVANDFGEGPLKKLTALFMEYDGKGGDFYLQPKEYYALHKALAA
;
A
#
# COMPACT_ATOMS: atom_id res chain seq x y z
N MET A 1 -0.56 4.88 -2.22
CA MET A 1 -0.47 6.13 -1.44
C MET A 1 0.99 6.31 -1.11
N GLY A 2 1.59 7.40 -1.60
CA GLY A 2 2.91 7.85 -1.19
C GLY A 2 2.88 8.25 0.28
N CYS A 3 3.98 8.79 0.78
CA CYS A 3 4.18 9.29 2.14
C CYS A 3 3.16 10.34 2.64
N SER A 4 2.09 10.60 1.89
CA SER A 4 1.03 11.56 2.21
C SER A 4 0.15 11.05 3.36
N SER A 5 0.02 11.90 4.37
CA SER A 5 -0.81 11.69 5.55
C SER A 5 -2.23 12.20 5.29
N SER A 6 -3.23 11.34 5.42
CA SER A 6 -4.63 11.74 5.33
C SER A 6 -5.03 12.53 6.59
N LYS A 7 -5.33 13.82 6.44
CA LYS A 7 -5.78 14.71 7.51
C LYS A 7 -7.15 14.29 8.08
N PRO A 8 -7.34 14.26 9.42
CA PRO A 8 -8.65 14.41 10.04
C PRO A 8 -8.97 15.89 10.30
N ASP A 9 -10.20 16.30 9.98
CA ASP A 9 -10.75 17.63 10.26
C ASP A 9 -10.76 17.94 11.76
N ALA A 10 -10.20 19.10 12.13
CA ALA A 10 -10.17 19.60 13.50
C ALA A 10 -11.38 20.50 13.78
N THR A 11 -12.18 20.17 14.79
CA THR A 11 -13.07 21.12 15.48
C THR A 11 -12.71 21.17 16.97
N ALA A 12 -12.77 22.38 17.53
CA ALA A 12 -12.07 22.83 18.73
C ALA A 12 -12.74 22.53 20.10
N ALA A 13 -12.00 22.93 21.16
CA ALA A 13 -12.34 23.08 22.59
C ALA A 13 -12.00 21.86 23.49
N GLN A 14 -11.41 21.96 24.69
CA GLN A 14 -11.08 23.09 25.58
C GLN A 14 -10.08 22.63 26.67
N LYS A 15 -9.30 23.57 27.22
CA LYS A 15 -8.34 23.43 28.35
C LYS A 15 -9.02 23.11 29.69
N GLN A 16 -8.40 22.26 30.51
CA GLN A 16 -8.36 22.40 31.97
C GLN A 16 -7.12 21.72 32.57
N ALA A 17 -6.54 22.33 33.61
CA ALA A 17 -5.28 21.97 34.25
C ALA A 17 -5.50 21.40 35.66
N GLY A 18 -4.63 20.49 36.13
CA GLY A 18 -4.40 20.25 37.57
C GLY A 18 -3.93 18.85 38.03
N ALA A 19 -2.61 18.73 38.28
CA ALA A 19 -1.92 17.95 39.35
C ALA A 19 -1.92 16.38 39.33
N PRO A 20 -1.05 15.70 40.13
CA PRO A 20 0.32 15.33 39.76
C PRO A 20 0.59 13.81 39.66
N GLU A 21 1.67 13.54 38.95
CA GLU A 21 2.44 12.31 38.71
C GLU A 21 2.47 11.24 39.82
N GLN A 22 2.10 10.01 39.45
CA GLN A 22 2.54 8.77 40.11
C GLN A 22 3.01 7.77 39.05
N ALA A 23 4.26 7.33 39.19
CA ALA A 23 4.96 6.44 38.27
C ALA A 23 4.37 5.01 38.31
N GLY A 24 3.90 4.55 37.15
CA GLY A 24 3.60 3.14 36.84
C GLY A 24 4.67 2.53 35.91
N PRO A 25 4.73 1.20 35.77
CA PRO A 25 5.85 0.47 35.16
C PRO A 25 5.93 0.65 33.63
N PRO A 26 7.08 0.34 33.00
CA PRO A 26 7.37 0.73 31.62
C PRO A 26 6.77 -0.28 30.64
N ASP A 27 5.68 0.09 29.97
CA ASP A 27 5.17 -0.65 28.82
C ASP A 27 4.98 0.29 27.61
N ALA A 28 5.67 -0.05 26.52
CA ALA A 28 5.34 0.21 25.11
C ALA A 28 5.38 1.65 24.53
N ASP A 29 6.57 2.25 24.37
CA ASP A 29 6.80 3.53 23.65
C ASP A 29 7.72 3.43 22.40
N THR A 30 7.50 2.45 21.52
CA THR A 30 8.24 2.38 20.24
C THR A 30 7.73 3.36 19.18
N LYS A 31 6.53 3.94 19.35
CA LYS A 31 5.96 4.93 18.44
C LYS A 31 6.43 6.36 18.75
N ASP A 32 6.55 6.71 20.03
CA ASP A 32 6.97 8.04 20.47
C ASP A 32 8.47 8.31 20.30
N THR A 33 9.30 7.28 20.41
CA THR A 33 10.76 7.41 20.20
C THR A 33 11.14 7.75 18.76
N ARG A 34 10.41 7.23 17.76
CA ARG A 34 10.64 7.54 16.34
C ARG A 34 10.16 8.95 15.96
N ALA A 35 9.03 9.38 16.54
CA ALA A 35 8.50 10.72 16.35
C ALA A 35 9.40 11.78 17.02
N ALA A 36 9.97 11.48 18.19
CA ALA A 36 10.92 12.37 18.86
C ALA A 36 12.25 12.52 18.06
N ALA A 37 12.79 11.42 17.54
CA ALA A 37 13.99 11.47 16.70
C ALA A 37 13.79 12.27 15.40
N ALA A 38 12.58 12.22 14.81
CA ALA A 38 12.24 13.01 13.63
C ALA A 38 12.09 14.51 13.92
N LYS A 39 11.52 14.86 15.09
CA LYS A 39 11.39 16.26 15.56
C LYS A 39 12.74 16.94 15.77
N ASP A 40 13.69 16.22 16.38
CA ASP A 40 15.06 16.70 16.57
C ASP A 40 15.83 16.81 15.24
N ALA A 41 15.55 15.90 14.29
CA ALA A 41 16.09 15.95 12.94
C ALA A 41 15.58 17.18 12.16
N PHE A 42 14.30 17.56 12.27
CA PHE A 42 13.80 18.74 11.56
C PHE A 42 14.52 20.04 11.98
N ALA A 43 14.60 20.29 13.30
CA ALA A 43 15.21 21.50 13.85
C ALA A 43 16.71 21.63 13.53
N THR A 44 17.41 20.51 13.30
CA THR A 44 18.83 20.51 12.92
C THR A 44 19.05 20.75 11.42
N VAL A 45 18.00 20.60 10.62
CA VAL A 45 18.06 20.68 9.15
C VAL A 45 17.49 22.00 8.63
N ASP A 46 16.45 22.54 9.27
CA ASP A 46 15.96 23.91 9.05
C ASP A 46 16.95 24.93 9.64
N LYS A 47 18.06 25.14 8.92
CA LYS A 47 19.11 26.08 9.33
C LYS A 47 18.70 27.53 9.15
N SER A 48 17.75 27.77 8.27
CA SER A 48 17.26 29.12 8.00
C SER A 48 16.28 29.60 9.08
N GLY A 49 15.64 28.67 9.79
CA GLY A 49 14.63 28.94 10.81
C GLY A 49 13.31 29.42 10.22
N ASP A 50 13.07 29.19 8.92
CA ASP A 50 11.86 29.62 8.21
C ASP A 50 10.71 28.62 8.36
N GLY A 51 10.93 27.52 9.09
CA GLY A 51 9.95 26.47 9.31
C GLY A 51 9.79 25.54 8.10
N LYS A 52 10.73 25.58 7.14
CA LYS A 52 10.73 24.74 5.95
C LYS A 52 12.12 24.16 5.72
N VAL A 53 12.16 23.03 5.01
CA VAL A 53 13.40 22.38 4.62
C VAL A 53 13.46 22.26 3.10
N SER A 54 14.47 22.87 2.48
CA SER A 54 14.66 22.76 1.04
C SER A 54 15.15 21.37 0.63
N MET A 55 14.95 20.97 -0.64
CA MET A 55 15.43 19.68 -1.15
C MET A 55 16.93 19.44 -0.94
N PRO A 56 17.85 20.40 -1.15
CA PRO A 56 19.27 20.20 -0.85
C PRO A 56 19.56 19.95 0.64
N GLU A 57 18.85 20.63 1.54
CA GLU A 57 18.98 20.46 2.99
C GLU A 57 18.45 19.10 3.44
N ALA A 58 17.22 18.75 3.02
CA ALA A 58 16.62 17.44 3.26
C ALA A 58 17.51 16.33 2.72
N LYS A 59 17.98 16.46 1.46
CA LYS A 59 18.83 15.44 0.83
C LYS A 59 20.09 15.21 1.66
N LYS A 60 20.82 16.27 1.99
CA LYS A 60 22.05 16.18 2.78
C LYS A 60 21.81 15.53 4.14
N ALA A 61 20.75 15.92 4.83
CA ALA A 61 20.44 15.41 6.15
C ALA A 61 20.01 13.94 6.13
N LEU A 62 19.13 13.58 5.19
CA LEU A 62 18.59 12.22 5.08
C LEU A 62 19.64 11.25 4.51
N GLU A 63 20.53 11.69 3.63
CA GLU A 63 21.69 10.88 3.22
C GLU A 63 22.68 10.70 4.37
N ALA A 64 22.82 11.67 5.28
CA ALA A 64 23.65 11.50 6.48
C ALA A 64 23.00 10.54 7.49
N ALA A 65 21.68 10.63 7.68
CA ALA A 65 20.92 9.76 8.58
C ALA A 65 20.76 8.33 8.01
N PHE A 66 20.66 8.20 6.69
CA PHE A 66 20.43 6.93 5.99
C PHE A 66 21.40 6.76 4.79
N PRO A 67 22.71 6.54 5.04
CA PRO A 67 23.75 6.58 4.00
C PRO A 67 23.55 5.63 2.83
N LYS A 68 22.85 4.51 3.04
CA LYS A 68 22.61 3.47 2.03
C LYS A 68 21.29 3.65 1.28
N LEU A 69 20.43 4.57 1.74
CA LEU A 69 19.11 4.86 1.17
C LEU A 69 19.09 6.14 0.32
N GLY A 70 20.24 6.76 0.05
CA GLY A 70 20.33 8.03 -0.70
C GLY A 70 19.59 8.02 -2.04
N LYS A 71 19.56 6.88 -2.74
CA LYS A 71 18.80 6.70 -3.99
C LYS A 71 17.27 6.87 -3.84
N TYR A 72 16.73 6.68 -2.63
CA TYR A 72 15.31 6.82 -2.33
C TYR A 72 14.94 8.20 -1.76
N VAL A 73 15.91 8.98 -1.27
CA VAL A 73 15.66 10.26 -0.61
C VAL A 73 14.93 11.24 -1.53
N ALA A 74 15.36 11.40 -2.78
CA ALA A 74 14.70 12.29 -3.73
C ALA A 74 13.26 11.85 -4.05
N LYS A 75 13.02 10.54 -4.13
CA LYS A 75 11.68 9.99 -4.37
C LYS A 75 10.76 10.16 -3.17
N ALA A 76 11.28 9.94 -1.96
CA ALA A 76 10.52 10.12 -0.72
C ALA A 76 10.18 11.60 -0.49
N PHE A 77 11.11 12.51 -0.80
CA PHE A 77 10.89 13.96 -0.81
C PHE A 77 9.70 14.33 -1.71
N LEU A 78 9.78 13.99 -3.00
CA LEU A 78 8.73 14.33 -3.98
C LEU A 78 7.39 13.68 -3.67
N ALA A 79 7.38 12.56 -2.95
CA ALA A 79 6.16 11.88 -2.54
C ALA A 79 5.52 12.46 -1.26
N SER A 80 6.21 13.37 -0.58
CA SER A 80 5.74 14.03 0.65
C SER A 80 5.53 15.53 0.49
N ASP A 81 6.16 16.16 -0.50
CA ASP A 81 5.89 17.54 -0.94
C ASP A 81 4.51 17.60 -1.60
N ASP A 82 3.46 17.65 -0.77
CA ASP A 82 2.06 17.50 -1.21
C ASP A 82 1.57 18.78 -1.92
N ASP A 83 2.18 19.93 -1.64
CA ASP A 83 1.85 21.22 -2.27
C ASP A 83 2.73 21.57 -3.49
N GLY A 84 3.76 20.77 -3.76
CA GLY A 84 4.69 20.95 -4.88
C GLY A 84 5.57 22.19 -4.75
N SER A 85 5.79 22.66 -3.52
CA SER A 85 6.57 23.86 -3.24
C SER A 85 8.08 23.63 -3.37
N PHE A 86 8.54 22.38 -3.48
CA PHE A 86 9.95 21.97 -3.39
C PHE A 86 10.58 22.25 -2.02
N TYR A 87 9.74 22.42 -1.00
CA TYR A 87 10.11 22.48 0.39
C TYR A 87 9.30 21.43 1.15
N LEU A 88 9.85 20.92 2.24
CA LEU A 88 9.10 20.13 3.20
C LEU A 88 8.80 21.01 4.40
N ASP A 89 7.52 21.13 4.77
CA ASP A 89 7.18 21.57 6.11
C ASP A 89 7.58 20.50 7.15
N ARG A 90 7.27 20.76 8.42
CA ARG A 90 7.64 19.85 9.51
C ARG A 90 6.98 18.49 9.36
N GLU A 91 5.67 18.49 9.12
CA GLU A 91 4.88 17.29 8.97
C GLU A 91 5.35 16.44 7.79
N GLU A 92 5.66 17.06 6.66
CA GLU A 92 6.16 16.39 5.46
C GLU A 92 7.58 15.82 5.66
N TYR A 93 8.47 16.56 6.33
CA TYR A 93 9.81 16.07 6.66
C TYR A 93 9.77 14.89 7.65
N GLU A 94 8.94 14.99 8.69
CA GLU A 94 8.74 13.89 9.65
C GLU A 94 8.21 12.64 8.95
N ALA A 95 7.31 12.79 7.96
CA ALA A 95 6.80 11.69 7.16
C ALA A 95 7.90 11.02 6.31
N VAL A 96 8.76 11.80 5.63
CA VAL A 96 9.91 11.28 4.88
C VAL A 96 10.87 10.54 5.81
N HIS A 97 11.24 11.15 6.93
CA HIS A 97 12.18 10.58 7.89
C HIS A 97 11.64 9.27 8.48
N ALA A 98 10.37 9.25 8.91
CA ALA A 98 9.73 8.04 9.45
C ALA A 98 9.65 6.91 8.40
N CYS A 99 9.40 7.26 7.13
CA CYS A 99 9.39 6.30 6.03
C CYS A 99 10.78 5.65 5.84
N LEU A 100 11.83 6.47 5.73
CA LEU A 100 13.20 5.98 5.57
C LEU A 100 13.69 5.21 6.79
N ALA A 101 13.37 5.68 8.00
CA ALA A 101 13.69 4.98 9.24
C ALA A 101 13.02 3.60 9.32
N SER A 102 11.76 3.51 8.87
CA SER A 102 11.05 2.23 8.82
C SER A 102 11.70 1.26 7.83
N PHE A 103 12.19 1.75 6.69
CA PHE A 103 12.93 0.92 5.74
C PHE A 103 14.29 0.48 6.28
N ALA A 104 15.05 1.40 6.88
CA ALA A 104 16.33 1.09 7.51
C ALA A 104 16.19 0.08 8.66
N ALA A 105 15.06 0.07 9.36
CA ALA A 105 14.78 -0.92 10.40
C ALA A 105 14.55 -2.34 9.84
N VAL A 106 14.18 -2.47 8.56
CA VAL A 106 14.01 -3.75 7.87
C VAL A 106 15.31 -4.20 7.21
N ASP A 107 16.09 -3.28 6.63
CA ASP A 107 17.44 -3.51 6.07
C ASP A 107 18.47 -3.75 7.19
N THR A 108 18.38 -4.90 7.85
CA THR A 108 19.24 -5.27 8.99
C THR A 108 20.69 -5.51 8.59
N SER A 109 20.94 -5.86 7.34
CA SER A 109 22.29 -6.00 6.77
C SER A 109 22.93 -4.65 6.43
N ALA A 110 22.13 -3.58 6.39
CA ALA A 110 22.53 -2.21 6.06
C ALA A 110 23.23 -2.12 4.69
N ASP A 111 22.73 -2.85 3.69
CA ASP A 111 23.28 -2.87 2.33
C ASP A 111 22.54 -1.91 1.36
N GLY A 112 21.45 -1.30 1.81
CA GLY A 112 20.61 -0.38 1.03
C GLY A 112 19.54 -1.09 0.19
N LYS A 113 19.33 -2.38 0.43
CA LYS A 113 18.28 -3.22 -0.15
C LYS A 113 17.58 -3.97 0.98
N VAL A 114 16.39 -4.50 0.70
CA VAL A 114 15.67 -5.36 1.63
C VAL A 114 15.53 -6.73 1.00
N SER A 115 16.22 -7.72 1.56
CA SER A 115 16.08 -9.10 1.14
C SER A 115 14.72 -9.68 1.55
N VAL A 116 14.32 -10.79 0.92
CA VAL A 116 13.12 -11.56 1.31
C VAL A 116 13.18 -11.98 2.78
N MET A 117 14.36 -12.33 3.29
CA MET A 117 14.52 -12.79 4.68
C MET A 117 14.32 -11.64 5.68
N GLU A 118 14.88 -10.47 5.38
CA GLU A 118 14.69 -9.25 6.16
C GLU A 118 13.23 -8.82 6.21
N ALA A 119 12.58 -8.74 5.04
CA ALA A 119 11.17 -8.39 4.97
C ALA A 119 10.28 -9.42 5.70
N LYS A 120 10.58 -10.72 5.57
CA LYS A 120 9.83 -11.77 6.25
C LYS A 120 9.97 -11.68 7.76
N ALA A 121 11.18 -11.44 8.27
CA ALA A 121 11.40 -11.26 9.70
C ALA A 121 10.65 -10.03 10.24
N ALA A 122 10.73 -8.90 9.54
CA ALA A 122 10.04 -7.68 9.94
C ALA A 122 8.51 -7.84 9.93
N LEU A 123 7.94 -8.43 8.88
CA LEU A 123 6.50 -8.63 8.78
C LEU A 123 5.97 -9.68 9.75
N ALA A 124 6.75 -10.73 10.06
CA ALA A 124 6.37 -11.70 11.08
C ALA A 124 6.35 -11.07 12.49
N ALA A 125 7.24 -10.11 12.76
CA ALA A 125 7.25 -9.38 14.03
C ALA A 125 6.04 -8.44 14.16
N GLU A 126 5.59 -7.84 13.05
CA GLU A 126 4.46 -6.90 13.02
C GLU A 126 3.09 -7.58 12.93
N PHE A 127 3.01 -8.68 12.15
CA PHE A 127 1.77 -9.40 11.83
C PHE A 127 1.90 -10.88 12.19
N ALA A 128 2.17 -11.18 13.46
CA ALA A 128 2.47 -12.53 13.94
C ALA A 128 1.40 -13.60 13.62
N ALA A 129 0.14 -13.20 13.39
CA ALA A 129 -0.95 -14.09 13.02
C ALA A 129 -1.00 -14.43 11.52
N VAL A 130 -0.28 -13.70 10.66
CA VAL A 130 -0.33 -13.89 9.21
C VAL A 130 0.80 -14.79 8.74
N THR A 131 0.45 -15.90 8.11
CA THR A 131 1.42 -16.72 7.38
C THR A 131 1.69 -16.11 6.01
N ILE A 132 2.90 -15.57 5.82
CA ILE A 132 3.31 -14.95 4.56
C ILE A 132 4.15 -15.96 3.76
N PRO A 133 3.63 -16.53 2.66
CA PRO A 133 4.38 -17.47 1.85
C PRO A 133 5.51 -16.75 1.10
N THR A 134 6.65 -17.42 0.89
CA THR A 134 7.80 -16.84 0.17
C THR A 134 7.42 -16.36 -1.23
N THR A 135 6.48 -17.04 -1.89
CA THR A 135 5.94 -16.64 -3.20
C THR A 135 5.33 -15.24 -3.19
N PHE A 136 4.78 -14.79 -2.06
CA PHE A 136 4.17 -13.47 -1.96
C PHE A 136 5.20 -12.33 -1.99
N PHE A 137 6.42 -12.60 -1.53
CA PHE A 137 7.54 -11.66 -1.67
C PHE A 137 7.95 -11.55 -3.14
N LEU A 138 8.03 -12.68 -3.85
CA LEU A 138 8.34 -12.69 -5.29
C LEU A 138 7.29 -11.96 -6.12
N THR A 139 6.01 -12.00 -5.72
CA THR A 139 4.97 -11.21 -6.40
C THR A 139 5.01 -9.72 -6.07
N SER A 140 5.77 -9.33 -5.04
CA SER A 140 5.95 -7.92 -4.65
C SER A 140 7.21 -7.31 -5.23
N ASP A 141 8.19 -8.13 -5.58
CA ASP A 141 9.40 -7.77 -6.35
C ASP A 141 9.01 -7.58 -7.83
N ALA A 142 8.82 -6.33 -8.24
CA ALA A 142 8.29 -6.00 -9.56
C ALA A 142 9.39 -5.93 -10.63
N ASP A 143 10.64 -5.63 -10.24
CA ASP A 143 11.77 -5.58 -11.17
C ASP A 143 12.55 -6.90 -11.26
N GLY A 144 12.26 -7.86 -10.36
CA GLY A 144 12.79 -9.21 -10.38
C GLY A 144 14.25 -9.28 -9.94
N ASP A 145 14.74 -8.29 -9.19
CA ASP A 145 16.13 -8.25 -8.71
C ASP A 145 16.36 -9.08 -7.42
N PHE A 146 15.30 -9.72 -6.90
CA PHE A 146 15.24 -10.49 -5.65
C PHE A 146 15.37 -9.67 -4.37
N TYR A 147 15.29 -8.34 -4.47
CA TYR A 147 15.20 -7.44 -3.34
C TYR A 147 13.94 -6.59 -3.43
N LEU A 148 13.51 -6.07 -2.28
CA LEU A 148 12.39 -5.15 -2.21
C LEU A 148 12.93 -3.72 -2.13
N SER A 149 12.64 -2.95 -3.15
CA SER A 149 12.75 -1.50 -3.10
C SER A 149 11.73 -0.93 -2.09
N LEU A 150 11.93 0.33 -1.69
CA LEU A 150 11.03 1.00 -0.75
C LEU A 150 9.55 0.96 -1.17
N PRO A 151 9.17 1.26 -2.43
CA PRO A 151 7.79 1.10 -2.89
C PRO A 151 7.25 -0.33 -2.79
N GLU A 152 8.06 -1.33 -3.09
CA GLU A 152 7.64 -2.75 -3.09
C GLU A 152 7.43 -3.26 -1.68
N LEU A 153 8.35 -2.93 -0.76
CA LEU A 153 8.19 -3.24 0.66
C LEU A 153 6.93 -2.59 1.25
N VAL A 154 6.65 -1.34 0.88
CA VAL A 154 5.42 -0.64 1.29
C VAL A 154 4.18 -1.35 0.75
N GLY A 155 4.17 -1.75 -0.53
CA GLY A 155 3.05 -2.48 -1.14
C GLY A 155 2.83 -3.85 -0.51
N LEU A 156 3.90 -4.59 -0.24
CA LEU A 156 3.88 -5.87 0.47
C LEU A 156 3.26 -5.71 1.87
N ARG A 157 3.76 -4.77 2.67
CA ARG A 157 3.28 -4.51 4.03
C ARG A 157 1.80 -4.10 4.05
N GLN A 158 1.37 -3.25 3.11
CA GLN A 158 -0.04 -2.85 2.99
C GLN A 158 -0.95 -4.03 2.66
N SER A 159 -0.49 -4.96 1.83
CA SER A 159 -1.25 -6.16 1.48
C SER A 159 -1.40 -7.11 2.67
N VAL A 160 -0.31 -7.32 3.43
CA VAL A 160 -0.33 -8.11 4.67
C VAL A 160 -1.24 -7.46 5.72
N ALA A 161 -1.15 -6.15 5.91
CA ALA A 161 -2.01 -5.42 6.85
C ALA A 161 -3.50 -5.54 6.47
N ALA A 162 -3.83 -5.35 5.19
CA ALA A 162 -5.20 -5.49 4.71
C ALA A 162 -5.74 -6.91 4.89
N TYR A 163 -4.90 -7.93 4.74
CA TYR A 163 -5.26 -9.32 5.01
C TYR A 163 -5.50 -9.57 6.50
N ALA A 164 -4.60 -9.12 7.38
CA ALA A 164 -4.76 -9.21 8.83
C ALA A 164 -6.04 -8.50 9.30
N ASP A 165 -6.35 -7.34 8.70
CA ASP A 165 -7.57 -6.60 9.01
C ASP A 165 -8.84 -7.32 8.52
N ALA A 166 -8.74 -8.08 7.43
CA ALA A 166 -9.85 -8.84 6.87
C ALA A 166 -10.14 -10.12 7.67
N ASP A 167 -9.11 -10.81 8.15
CA ASP A 167 -9.20 -12.06 8.93
C ASP A 167 -9.70 -11.77 10.36
N LYS A 168 -11.01 -11.67 10.51
CA LYS A 168 -11.63 -11.36 11.82
C LYS A 168 -11.73 -12.60 12.70
N SER A 169 -11.70 -13.78 12.10
CA SER A 169 -11.70 -15.05 12.83
C SER A 169 -10.33 -15.41 13.39
N GLY A 170 -9.25 -14.94 12.75
CA GLY A 170 -7.87 -15.26 13.11
C GLY A 170 -7.46 -16.68 12.71
N ASP A 171 -8.15 -17.29 11.75
CA ASP A 171 -7.89 -18.65 11.29
C ASP A 171 -6.86 -18.72 10.14
N GLY A 172 -6.32 -17.57 9.74
CA GLY A 172 -5.26 -17.43 8.75
C GLY A 172 -5.75 -17.44 7.31
N LYS A 173 -7.06 -17.33 7.07
CA LYS A 173 -7.70 -17.39 5.75
C LYS A 173 -8.96 -16.51 5.70
N ILE A 174 -9.28 -15.95 4.53
CA ILE A 174 -10.41 -15.02 4.42
C ILE A 174 -11.64 -15.74 3.88
N SER A 175 -12.69 -15.78 4.68
CA SER A 175 -14.00 -16.29 4.26
C SER A 175 -14.80 -15.29 3.43
N MET A 176 -15.79 -15.76 2.67
CA MET A 176 -16.70 -14.89 1.92
C MET A 176 -17.39 -13.82 2.80
N PRO A 177 -17.92 -14.13 4.00
CA PRO A 177 -18.47 -13.10 4.88
C PRO A 177 -17.48 -12.00 5.27
N GLU A 178 -16.22 -12.36 5.54
CA GLU A 178 -15.15 -11.41 5.89
C GLU A 178 -14.79 -10.52 4.71
N ALA A 179 -14.53 -11.13 3.54
CA ALA A 179 -14.26 -10.40 2.31
C ALA A 179 -15.42 -9.47 1.94
N LYS A 180 -16.67 -9.94 2.05
CA LYS A 180 -17.87 -9.14 1.80
C LYS A 180 -18.00 -7.96 2.76
N LYS A 181 -17.80 -8.18 4.06
CA LYS A 181 -17.84 -7.11 5.05
C LYS A 181 -16.83 -6.01 4.73
N LEU A 182 -15.59 -6.38 4.41
CA LEU A 182 -14.54 -5.43 4.05
C LEU A 182 -14.85 -4.69 2.74
N LEU A 183 -15.12 -5.43 1.66
CA LEU A 183 -15.27 -4.86 0.33
C LEU A 183 -16.53 -3.99 0.21
N VAL A 184 -17.64 -4.38 0.85
CA VAL A 184 -18.85 -3.56 0.88
C VAL A 184 -18.64 -2.27 1.68
N ALA A 185 -17.90 -2.33 2.79
CA ALA A 185 -17.59 -1.13 3.57
C ALA A 185 -16.72 -0.15 2.77
N ARG A 186 -15.75 -0.67 1.99
CA ARG A 186 -14.84 0.15 1.18
C ARG A 186 -15.45 0.62 -0.14
N PHE A 187 -16.31 -0.19 -0.74
CA PHE A 187 -16.87 0.02 -2.07
C PHE A 187 -18.38 -0.32 -2.10
N PRO A 188 -19.23 0.48 -1.41
CA PRO A 188 -20.65 0.14 -1.24
C PRO A 188 -21.41 0.03 -2.57
N ARG A 189 -21.00 0.78 -3.60
CA ARG A 189 -21.58 0.70 -4.96
C ARG A 189 -21.31 -0.61 -5.69
N ARG A 190 -20.41 -1.46 -5.17
CA ARG A 190 -19.97 -2.71 -5.78
C ARG A 190 -20.38 -3.95 -4.98
N ALA A 191 -21.33 -3.80 -4.06
CA ALA A 191 -21.76 -4.89 -3.19
C ALA A 191 -22.28 -6.12 -3.95
N ASN A 192 -22.87 -5.93 -5.13
CA ASN A 192 -23.41 -6.99 -5.97
C ASN A 192 -22.34 -7.80 -6.73
N THR A 193 -21.13 -7.27 -6.92
CA THR A 193 -20.07 -7.97 -7.67
C THR A 193 -19.10 -8.74 -6.77
N VAL A 194 -19.14 -8.52 -5.45
CA VAL A 194 -18.19 -9.12 -4.49
C VAL A 194 -18.16 -10.65 -4.56
N ALA A 195 -19.32 -11.30 -4.65
CA ALA A 195 -19.38 -12.76 -4.65
C ALA A 195 -18.67 -13.37 -5.88
N GLU A 196 -18.84 -12.77 -7.05
CA GLU A 196 -18.19 -13.25 -8.28
C GLU A 196 -16.69 -13.02 -8.23
N PHE A 197 -16.25 -11.87 -7.71
CA PHE A 197 -14.83 -11.58 -7.52
C PHE A 197 -14.17 -12.52 -6.52
N PHE A 198 -14.84 -12.83 -5.40
CA PHE A 198 -14.34 -13.80 -4.42
C PHE A 198 -14.16 -15.18 -5.07
N LEU A 199 -15.18 -15.68 -5.78
CA LEU A 199 -15.11 -16.97 -6.46
C LEU A 199 -14.10 -17.00 -7.61
N ALA A 200 -13.81 -15.86 -8.24
CA ALA A 200 -12.78 -15.75 -9.26
C ALA A 200 -11.37 -15.75 -8.65
N ALA A 201 -11.23 -15.21 -7.44
CA ALA A 201 -9.96 -15.14 -6.72
C ALA A 201 -9.63 -16.42 -5.95
N ASP A 202 -10.63 -17.18 -5.50
CA ASP A 202 -10.48 -18.51 -4.89
C ASP A 202 -10.07 -19.55 -5.96
N GLU A 203 -8.76 -19.62 -6.22
CA GLU A 203 -8.17 -20.48 -7.24
C GLU A 203 -8.12 -21.93 -6.79
N THR A 204 -7.89 -22.13 -5.49
CA THR A 204 -7.87 -23.46 -4.87
C THR A 204 -9.27 -24.08 -4.74
N LYS A 205 -10.32 -23.25 -4.82
CA LYS A 205 -11.74 -23.62 -4.69
C LYS A 205 -12.06 -24.22 -3.33
N ASP A 206 -11.40 -23.73 -2.29
CA ASP A 206 -11.61 -24.17 -0.92
C ASP A 206 -12.61 -23.28 -0.15
N PHE A 207 -13.18 -22.27 -0.82
CA PHE A 207 -14.07 -21.25 -0.29
C PHE A 207 -13.44 -20.27 0.69
N TYR A 208 -12.11 -20.20 0.69
CA TYR A 208 -11.33 -19.19 1.40
C TYR A 208 -10.35 -18.51 0.45
N LEU A 209 -9.81 -17.36 0.87
CA LEU A 209 -8.73 -16.71 0.17
C LEU A 209 -7.48 -16.75 1.03
N SER A 210 -6.41 -17.32 0.49
CA SER A 210 -5.05 -17.14 0.97
C SER A 210 -4.59 -15.68 0.78
N LEU A 211 -3.47 -15.29 1.41
CA LEU A 211 -2.89 -13.96 1.24
C LEU A 211 -2.64 -13.59 -0.23
N VAL A 212 -2.20 -14.55 -1.04
CA VAL A 212 -1.92 -14.36 -2.47
C VAL A 212 -3.22 -14.08 -3.23
N GLU A 213 -4.24 -14.92 -3.02
CA GLU A 213 -5.55 -14.79 -3.66
C GLU A 213 -6.27 -13.51 -3.24
N PHE A 214 -6.25 -13.19 -1.94
CA PHE A 214 -6.83 -11.97 -1.40
C PHE A 214 -6.14 -10.70 -1.93
N SER A 215 -4.82 -10.71 -2.05
CA SER A 215 -4.08 -9.56 -2.59
C SER A 215 -4.38 -9.34 -4.07
N SER A 216 -4.52 -10.43 -4.83
CA SER A 216 -4.98 -10.38 -6.22
C SER A 216 -6.41 -9.84 -6.32
N LEU A 217 -7.33 -10.34 -5.47
CA LEU A 217 -8.68 -9.81 -5.33
C LEU A 217 -8.67 -8.30 -5.07
N MET A 218 -7.94 -7.83 -4.06
CA MET A 218 -7.93 -6.42 -3.66
C MET A 218 -7.44 -5.51 -4.79
N ARG A 219 -6.37 -5.90 -5.49
CA ARG A 219 -5.82 -5.15 -6.62
C ARG A 219 -6.83 -5.07 -7.77
N THR A 220 -7.39 -6.22 -8.17
CA THR A 220 -8.27 -6.30 -9.32
C THR A 220 -9.65 -5.70 -9.05
N PHE A 221 -10.18 -5.85 -7.84
CA PHE A 221 -11.45 -5.22 -7.43
C PHE A 221 -11.34 -3.69 -7.38
N ALA A 222 -10.21 -3.17 -6.90
CA ALA A 222 -9.94 -1.73 -6.92
C ALA A 222 -9.84 -1.18 -8.35
N SER A 223 -9.23 -1.94 -9.25
CA SER A 223 -9.18 -1.59 -10.68
C SER A 223 -10.57 -1.62 -11.32
N PHE A 224 -11.33 -2.69 -11.12
CA PHE A 224 -12.71 -2.84 -11.59
C PHE A 224 -13.58 -1.67 -11.13
N THR A 225 -13.47 -1.28 -9.86
CA THR A 225 -14.25 -0.17 -9.30
C THR A 225 -13.96 1.16 -9.99
N LYS A 226 -12.73 1.37 -10.46
CA LYS A 226 -12.36 2.55 -11.26
C LYS A 226 -12.75 2.40 -12.74
N ALA A 227 -12.74 1.18 -13.25
CA ALA A 227 -13.03 0.84 -14.64
C ALA A 227 -14.52 1.00 -14.94
N ASP A 228 -15.38 0.34 -14.17
CA ASP A 228 -16.84 0.45 -14.26
C ASP A 228 -17.22 1.86 -13.81
N ARG A 229 -17.41 2.79 -14.76
CA ARG A 229 -17.77 4.19 -14.48
C ARG A 229 -19.26 4.39 -14.63
N SER A 230 -19.91 3.58 -15.47
CA SER A 230 -21.35 3.45 -15.63
C SER A 230 -22.05 3.09 -14.31
N GLY A 231 -21.41 2.29 -13.45
CA GLY A 231 -22.02 1.74 -12.25
C GLY A 231 -22.89 0.50 -12.52
N ASP A 232 -22.80 -0.10 -13.70
CA ASP A 232 -23.71 -1.16 -14.15
C ASP A 232 -23.26 -2.58 -13.77
N GLY A 233 -22.10 -2.71 -13.12
CA GLY A 233 -21.59 -3.98 -12.61
C GLY A 233 -20.78 -4.77 -13.64
N LYS A 234 -20.44 -4.16 -14.78
CA LYS A 234 -19.67 -4.75 -15.86
C LYS A 234 -18.75 -3.71 -16.50
N VAL A 235 -17.80 -4.15 -17.31
CA VAL A 235 -16.77 -3.26 -17.89
C VAL A 235 -16.80 -3.33 -19.41
N SER A 236 -17.11 -2.19 -20.04
CA SER A 236 -17.02 -2.04 -21.50
C SER A 236 -15.57 -1.91 -21.99
N LEU A 237 -15.33 -2.12 -23.29
CA LEU A 237 -13.99 -1.95 -23.87
C LEU A 237 -13.38 -0.53 -23.65
N PRO A 238 -14.14 0.59 -23.81
CA PRO A 238 -13.62 1.91 -23.48
C PRO A 238 -13.20 2.06 -22.01
N GLU A 239 -13.95 1.46 -21.09
CA GLU A 239 -13.64 1.46 -19.65
C GLU A 239 -12.40 0.62 -19.36
N ALA A 240 -12.30 -0.58 -19.95
CA ALA A 240 -11.13 -1.44 -19.83
C ALA A 240 -9.85 -0.76 -20.34
N LYS A 241 -9.92 -0.05 -21.49
CA LYS A 241 -8.78 0.71 -22.03
C LYS A 241 -8.27 1.74 -21.05
N LYS A 242 -9.17 2.50 -20.42
CA LYS A 242 -8.81 3.52 -19.44
C LYS A 242 -8.20 2.89 -18.18
N ALA A 243 -8.77 1.79 -17.69
CA ALA A 243 -8.25 1.10 -16.51
C ALA A 243 -6.86 0.51 -16.76
N VAL A 244 -6.66 -0.19 -17.88
CA VAL A 244 -5.38 -0.81 -18.23
C VAL A 244 -4.28 0.24 -18.44
N ALA A 245 -4.59 1.36 -19.09
CA ALA A 245 -3.65 2.47 -19.24
C ALA A 245 -3.18 3.02 -17.87
N ASN A 246 -4.09 3.11 -16.90
CA ASN A 246 -3.75 3.60 -15.56
C ASN A 246 -2.96 2.58 -14.72
N ASP A 247 -3.29 1.29 -14.85
CA ASP A 247 -2.72 0.24 -14.01
C ASP A 247 -1.39 -0.29 -14.54
N PHE A 248 -1.25 -0.38 -15.86
CA PHE A 248 -0.14 -1.05 -16.53
C PHE A 248 0.56 -0.18 -17.59
N GLY A 249 0.09 1.05 -17.81
CA GLY A 249 0.58 1.92 -18.87
C GLY A 249 0.06 1.57 -20.27
N GLU A 250 0.64 2.21 -21.30
CA GLU A 250 0.16 2.05 -22.68
C GLU A 250 0.59 0.73 -23.35
N GLY A 251 1.61 0.06 -22.82
CA GLY A 251 2.19 -1.15 -23.41
C GLY A 251 1.15 -2.24 -23.68
N PRO A 252 0.34 -2.65 -22.69
CA PRO A 252 -0.64 -3.71 -22.87
C PRO A 252 -1.85 -3.34 -23.74
N LEU A 253 -2.08 -2.06 -24.05
CA LEU A 253 -3.21 -1.61 -24.87
C LEU A 253 -3.21 -2.22 -26.28
N LYS A 254 -2.02 -2.56 -26.81
CA LYS A 254 -1.88 -3.19 -28.13
C LYS A 254 -2.56 -4.56 -28.21
N LYS A 255 -2.54 -5.32 -27.12
CA LYS A 255 -3.14 -6.66 -27.03
C LYS A 255 -4.52 -6.64 -26.35
N LEU A 256 -4.85 -5.56 -25.65
CA LEU A 256 -6.06 -5.45 -24.85
C LEU A 256 -7.33 -5.76 -25.65
N THR A 257 -7.49 -5.26 -26.87
CA THR A 257 -8.70 -5.54 -27.66
C THR A 257 -8.86 -7.03 -27.94
N ALA A 258 -7.76 -7.74 -28.25
CA ALA A 258 -7.81 -9.18 -28.50
C ALA A 258 -8.12 -9.95 -27.21
N LEU A 259 -7.42 -9.63 -26.12
CA LEU A 259 -7.66 -10.25 -24.81
C LEU A 259 -9.08 -9.96 -24.29
N PHE A 260 -9.58 -8.74 -24.48
CA PHE A 260 -10.95 -8.37 -24.11
C PHE A 260 -11.94 -9.31 -24.80
N MET A 261 -11.83 -9.51 -26.11
CA MET A 261 -12.71 -10.41 -26.86
C MET A 261 -12.52 -11.89 -26.49
N GLU A 262 -11.31 -12.27 -26.08
CA GLU A 262 -11.03 -13.62 -25.58
C GLU A 262 -11.72 -13.88 -24.22
N TYR A 263 -11.66 -12.91 -23.31
CA TYR A 263 -12.20 -13.03 -21.94
C TYR A 263 -13.70 -12.71 -21.84
N ASP A 264 -14.29 -11.94 -22.77
CA ASP A 264 -15.76 -11.74 -22.96
C ASP A 264 -16.51 -13.04 -23.36
N GLY A 265 -15.82 -14.18 -23.33
CA GLY A 265 -16.21 -15.45 -23.93
C GLY A 265 -17.51 -16.07 -23.40
N LYS A 266 -18.39 -16.40 -24.36
CA LYS A 266 -19.78 -16.93 -24.33
C LYS A 266 -20.89 -15.89 -24.18
N GLY A 267 -20.62 -14.69 -23.67
CA GLY A 267 -21.60 -13.60 -23.64
C GLY A 267 -21.74 -12.91 -24.99
N GLY A 268 -20.60 -12.55 -25.60
CA GLY A 268 -20.57 -11.78 -26.85
C GLY A 268 -21.35 -10.47 -26.76
N ASP A 269 -21.59 -9.98 -25.54
CA ASP A 269 -22.34 -8.77 -25.25
C ASP A 269 -21.44 -7.54 -25.20
N PHE A 270 -20.13 -7.72 -25.40
CA PHE A 270 -19.11 -6.67 -25.40
C PHE A 270 -18.90 -6.02 -24.02
N TYR A 271 -19.09 -6.80 -22.95
CA TYR A 271 -18.88 -6.37 -21.57
C TYR A 271 -18.24 -7.47 -20.74
N LEU A 272 -17.15 -7.13 -20.06
CA LEU A 272 -16.55 -8.04 -19.09
C LEU A 272 -17.35 -8.03 -17.79
N GLN A 273 -17.89 -9.19 -17.44
CA GLN A 273 -18.44 -9.49 -16.13
C GLN A 273 -17.31 -9.51 -15.08
N PRO A 274 -17.62 -9.38 -13.77
CA PRO A 274 -16.62 -9.41 -12.69
C PRO A 274 -15.57 -10.52 -12.81
N LYS A 275 -15.99 -11.76 -13.10
CA LYS A 275 -15.09 -12.90 -13.27
C LYS A 275 -14.18 -12.77 -14.51
N GLU A 276 -14.72 -12.28 -15.62
CA GLU A 276 -13.99 -12.13 -16.88
C GLU A 276 -12.97 -10.99 -16.78
N TYR A 277 -13.39 -9.88 -16.18
CA TYR A 277 -12.49 -8.78 -15.85
C TYR A 277 -11.38 -9.24 -14.90
N TYR A 278 -11.70 -10.10 -13.92
CA TYR A 278 -10.69 -10.64 -13.02
C TYR A 278 -9.62 -11.43 -13.77
N ALA A 279 -10.04 -12.33 -14.67
CA ALA A 279 -9.14 -13.13 -15.48
C ALA A 279 -8.28 -12.27 -16.43
N LEU A 280 -8.89 -11.29 -17.10
CA LEU A 280 -8.18 -10.33 -17.95
C LEU A 280 -7.12 -9.54 -17.15
N HIS A 281 -7.52 -8.93 -16.03
CA HIS A 281 -6.63 -8.08 -15.23
C HIS A 281 -5.46 -8.88 -14.67
N LYS A 282 -5.72 -10.12 -14.21
CA LYS A 282 -4.67 -11.03 -13.76
C LYS A 282 -3.70 -11.40 -14.90
N ALA A 283 -4.21 -11.69 -16.10
CA ALA A 283 -3.38 -12.02 -17.26
C ALA A 283 -2.51 -10.84 -17.74
N LEU A 284 -2.94 -9.60 -17.50
CA LEU A 284 -2.17 -8.39 -17.79
C LEU A 284 -1.12 -8.07 -16.72
N ALA A 285 -1.29 -8.62 -15.50
CA ALA A 285 -0.39 -8.44 -14.37
C ALA A 285 0.73 -9.51 -14.30
N ALA A 286 0.70 -10.50 -15.19
CA ALA A 286 1.69 -11.58 -15.32
C ALA A 286 2.73 -11.25 -16.39
#